data_AF-A0A7V2YDS5-F1
#
_entry.id   AF-A0A7V2YDS5-F1
#
_cell.length_a   1.000
_cell.length_b   1.000
_cell.length_c   1.000
_cell.angle_alpha   90.00
_cell.angle_beta   90.00
_cell.angle_gamma   90.00
#
_symmetry.space_group_name_H-M   'P 1'
#
loop_
_entity.id
_entity.type
_entity.pdbx_description
1 polymer ?
#
loop_
_entity_poly.entity_id
_entity_poly.type
_entity_poly.pdbx_seq_one_letter_code
_entity_poly.pdbx_strand_id
1 'polypeptide(L)'
;MAREAAELLGAAPEDTAFGWRLLGRAEEDGAPKQRYVLAACHRQEIQHLAGSIRGVGLEVTEVLSALDLLVEYGTRSMGSKPGLLVVFDQELVHLVFFSESMYGFHRVFKADQESFKEELLQEFQRSAYYAKQRYKTAVEQIRVALAPPWFVQETASVLESLMQVPCVPVPPPRSLEEWPELGLLNLLAQDSSLAKPLLSMIPPEVRRRRHLRRIAALSLSVEILLIGLMGVAITILQTANQTDREILLGYARSLQVMQNNLGTRKGDLQEMERLREAVLTAKKILSSRPELHLRLEEFSYLVPEGIRLESIKWTEPLEEPRRQTVGSSPGSVGEKKGLLQMDGIVQAREPEVRYKTFSQWLEILKEAFPAKGLEVQTGELLQRGKFSLAVPLSWETP
;
A
#
# COMPACT_ATOMS: atom_id res chain seq x y z
N MET A 1 18.28 -23.44 -51.03
CA MET A 1 17.66 -23.42 -49.68
C MET A 1 16.32 -22.69 -49.67
N ALA A 2 16.17 -21.40 -49.30
CA ALA A 2 14.84 -20.77 -49.14
C ALA A 2 14.00 -20.76 -50.44
N ARG A 3 14.62 -20.31 -51.54
CA ARG A 3 14.00 -20.28 -52.86
C ARG A 3 13.70 -21.68 -53.40
N GLU A 4 14.62 -22.60 -53.20
CA GLU A 4 14.50 -24.01 -53.59
C GLU A 4 13.38 -24.73 -52.82
N ALA A 5 13.21 -24.44 -51.52
CA ALA A 5 12.10 -24.94 -50.72
C ALA A 5 10.75 -24.44 -51.26
N ALA A 6 10.68 -23.16 -51.60
CA ALA A 6 9.49 -22.54 -52.17
C ALA A 6 9.16 -23.12 -53.55
N GLU A 7 10.17 -23.33 -54.40
CA GLU A 7 10.03 -23.97 -55.71
C GLU A 7 9.55 -25.42 -55.60
N LEU A 8 10.07 -26.21 -54.64
CA LEU A 8 9.64 -27.59 -54.40
C LEU A 8 8.20 -27.69 -53.87
N LEU A 9 7.75 -26.70 -53.09
CA LEU A 9 6.37 -26.59 -52.60
C LEU A 9 5.39 -25.98 -53.62
N GLY A 10 5.90 -25.38 -54.70
CA GLY A 10 5.08 -24.59 -55.63
C GLY A 10 4.45 -23.35 -54.97
N ALA A 11 5.10 -22.76 -53.97
CA ALA A 11 4.58 -21.63 -53.20
C ALA A 11 5.52 -20.41 -53.24
N ALA A 12 5.02 -19.25 -52.83
CA ALA A 12 5.89 -18.08 -52.66
C ALA A 12 6.85 -18.28 -51.47
N PRO A 13 8.07 -17.72 -51.51
CA PRO A 13 9.02 -17.82 -50.39
C PRO A 13 8.49 -17.23 -49.09
N GLU A 14 7.61 -16.23 -49.17
CA GLU A 14 6.98 -15.57 -48.01
C GLU A 14 5.94 -16.46 -47.32
N ASP A 15 5.27 -17.33 -48.08
CA ASP A 15 4.27 -18.27 -47.58
C ASP A 15 4.87 -19.63 -47.20
N THR A 16 6.19 -19.76 -47.35
CA THR A 16 6.92 -20.99 -47.07
C THR A 16 7.62 -20.86 -45.71
N ALA A 17 7.46 -21.89 -44.89
CA ALA A 17 8.34 -22.14 -43.76
C ALA A 17 9.26 -23.30 -44.12
N PHE A 18 10.56 -23.15 -43.88
CA PHE A 18 11.52 -24.19 -44.19
C PHE A 18 12.60 -24.28 -43.10
N GLY A 19 13.09 -25.49 -42.92
CA GLY A 19 14.25 -25.83 -42.10
C GLY A 19 15.19 -26.72 -42.90
N TRP A 20 16.48 -26.70 -42.58
CA TRP A 20 17.44 -27.57 -43.25
C TRP A 20 18.47 -28.10 -42.27
N ARG A 21 19.02 -29.26 -42.59
CA ARG A 21 19.99 -29.95 -41.75
C ARG A 21 21.03 -30.66 -42.60
N LEU A 22 22.30 -30.58 -42.21
CA LEU A 22 23.36 -31.43 -42.76
C LEU A 22 23.21 -32.85 -42.20
N LEU A 23 23.06 -33.83 -43.09
CA LEU A 23 23.07 -35.25 -42.74
C LEU A 23 24.48 -35.82 -42.66
N GLY A 24 25.41 -35.25 -43.44
CA GLY A 24 26.82 -35.65 -43.45
C GLY A 24 27.46 -35.48 -44.83
N ARG A 25 28.60 -36.14 -45.05
CA ARG A 25 29.35 -36.13 -46.31
C ARG A 25 29.29 -37.52 -46.93
N ALA A 26 28.93 -37.61 -48.20
CA ALA A 26 28.96 -38.84 -48.97
C ALA A 26 29.81 -38.61 -50.22
N GLU A 27 30.59 -39.60 -50.64
CA GLU A 27 31.21 -39.57 -51.95
C GLU A 27 30.16 -39.88 -53.01
N GLU A 28 29.93 -38.93 -53.91
CA GLU A 28 29.13 -39.12 -55.11
C GLU A 28 29.99 -38.69 -56.30
N ASP A 29 30.09 -39.55 -57.30
CA ASP A 29 30.89 -39.32 -58.52
C ASP A 29 32.38 -39.05 -58.24
N GLY A 30 32.93 -39.67 -57.18
CA GLY A 30 34.35 -39.51 -56.80
C GLY A 30 34.70 -38.19 -56.11
N ALA A 31 33.70 -37.39 -55.71
CA ALA A 31 33.90 -36.18 -54.93
C ALA A 31 33.05 -36.19 -53.64
N PRO A 32 33.59 -35.67 -52.51
CA PRO A 32 32.83 -35.56 -51.27
C PRO A 32 31.75 -34.49 -51.42
N LYS A 33 30.48 -34.90 -51.50
CA LYS A 33 29.31 -34.02 -51.49
C LYS A 33 28.66 -34.00 -50.11
N GLN A 34 28.27 -32.80 -49.66
CA GLN A 34 27.49 -32.62 -48.44
C GLN A 34 26.02 -32.90 -48.74
N ARG A 35 25.39 -33.77 -47.95
CA ARG A 35 23.96 -34.10 -48.07
C ARG A 35 23.17 -33.34 -47.03
N TYR A 36 22.12 -32.66 -47.49
CA TYR A 36 21.23 -31.89 -46.64
C TYR A 36 19.81 -32.45 -46.73
N VAL A 37 19.09 -32.45 -45.61
CA VAL A 37 17.63 -32.54 -45.59
C VAL A 37 17.08 -31.13 -45.57
N LEU A 38 16.17 -30.86 -46.50
CA LEU A 38 15.37 -29.65 -46.53
C LEU A 38 13.94 -30.06 -46.22
N ALA A 39 13.41 -29.55 -45.12
CA ALA A 39 12.00 -29.70 -44.76
C ALA A 39 11.31 -28.37 -45.06
N ALA A 40 10.17 -28.42 -45.73
CA ALA A 40 9.39 -27.23 -46.03
C ALA A 40 7.90 -27.54 -45.92
N CYS A 41 7.14 -26.57 -45.42
CA CYS A 41 5.68 -26.61 -45.37
C CYS A 41 5.08 -25.21 -45.58
N HIS A 42 3.76 -25.17 -45.75
CA HIS A 42 3.05 -23.89 -45.80
C HIS A 42 3.10 -23.22 -44.43
N ARG A 43 3.49 -21.94 -44.41
CA ARG A 43 3.62 -21.14 -43.18
C ARG A 43 2.30 -21.07 -42.39
N GLN A 44 1.16 -21.14 -43.07
CA GLN A 44 -0.16 -21.19 -42.46
C GLN A 44 -0.36 -22.42 -41.56
N GLU A 45 0.19 -23.58 -41.91
CA GLU A 45 0.08 -24.81 -41.11
C GLU A 45 0.81 -24.65 -39.76
N ILE A 46 2.03 -24.08 -39.79
CA ILE A 46 2.77 -23.77 -38.56
C ILE A 46 2.03 -22.74 -37.72
N GLN A 47 1.45 -21.70 -38.35
CA GLN A 47 0.70 -20.68 -37.61
C GLN A 47 -0.56 -21.25 -36.96
N HIS A 48 -1.29 -22.12 -37.66
CA HIS A 48 -2.45 -22.81 -37.12
C HIS A 48 -2.06 -23.69 -35.93
N LEU A 49 -1.02 -24.51 -36.08
CA LEU A 49 -0.52 -25.37 -35.01
C LEU A 49 -0.03 -24.57 -33.81
N ALA A 50 0.70 -23.47 -34.05
CA ALA A 50 1.14 -22.56 -32.99
C ALA A 50 -0.04 -21.85 -32.30
N GLY A 51 -1.10 -21.52 -33.04
CA GLY A 51 -2.33 -20.97 -32.50
C GLY A 51 -3.05 -21.95 -31.57
N SER A 52 -3.23 -23.19 -32.00
CA SER A 52 -3.87 -24.25 -31.22
C SER A 52 -3.12 -24.54 -29.91
N ILE A 53 -1.79 -24.65 -29.98
CA ILE A 53 -0.95 -24.91 -28.79
C ILE A 53 -0.95 -23.70 -27.84
N ARG A 54 -0.97 -22.48 -28.37
CA ARG A 54 -1.13 -21.26 -27.56
C ARG A 54 -2.46 -21.21 -26.83
N GLY A 55 -3.53 -21.77 -27.41
CA GLY A 55 -4.83 -21.92 -26.76
C GLY A 55 -4.78 -22.73 -25.46
N VAL A 56 -3.79 -23.62 -25.31
CA VAL A 56 -3.56 -24.44 -24.11
C VAL A 56 -2.50 -23.81 -23.18
N GLY A 57 -2.11 -22.56 -23.43
CA GLY A 57 -1.11 -21.84 -22.62
C GLY A 57 0.34 -22.21 -22.89
N LEU A 58 0.61 -22.95 -23.97
CA LEU A 58 1.95 -23.35 -24.38
C LEU A 58 2.44 -22.50 -25.55
N GLU A 59 3.73 -22.13 -25.55
CA GLU A 59 4.33 -21.42 -26.69
C GLU A 59 5.15 -22.38 -27.55
N VAL A 60 4.79 -22.51 -28.83
CA VAL A 60 5.60 -23.23 -29.81
C VAL A 60 6.86 -22.42 -30.09
N THR A 61 8.00 -22.97 -29.68
CA THR A 61 9.30 -22.35 -29.92
C THR A 61 9.92 -22.81 -31.24
N GLU A 62 9.65 -24.06 -31.62
CA GLU A 62 10.17 -24.67 -32.84
C GLU A 62 9.32 -25.88 -33.23
N VAL A 63 9.32 -26.20 -34.52
CA VAL A 63 8.67 -27.37 -35.08
C VAL A 63 9.75 -28.21 -35.76
N LEU A 64 9.98 -29.41 -35.26
CA LEU A 64 10.90 -30.38 -35.85
C LEU A 64 10.13 -31.34 -36.75
N SER A 65 10.79 -31.86 -37.78
CA SER A 65 10.19 -32.88 -38.63
C SER A 65 10.22 -34.22 -37.91
N ALA A 66 9.16 -35.03 -38.08
CA ALA A 66 9.16 -36.43 -37.69
C ALA A 66 10.34 -37.21 -38.30
N LEU A 67 10.78 -36.80 -39.49
CA LEU A 67 11.95 -37.38 -40.16
C LEU A 67 13.25 -37.16 -39.36
N ASP A 68 13.40 -36.05 -38.65
CA ASP A 68 14.61 -35.78 -37.86
C ASP A 68 14.77 -36.81 -36.74
N LEU A 69 13.66 -37.17 -36.09
CA LEU A 69 13.62 -38.20 -35.06
C LEU A 69 13.98 -39.58 -35.66
N LEU A 70 13.39 -39.92 -36.80
CA LEU A 70 13.68 -41.19 -37.50
C LEU A 70 15.14 -41.29 -37.95
N VAL A 71 15.71 -40.18 -38.44
CA VAL A 71 17.12 -40.09 -38.85
C VAL A 71 18.05 -40.28 -37.66
N GLU A 72 17.81 -39.59 -36.53
CA GLU A 72 18.62 -39.73 -35.32
C GLU A 72 18.55 -41.16 -34.76
N TYR A 73 17.35 -41.71 -34.66
CA TYR A 73 17.14 -43.07 -34.19
C TYR A 73 17.83 -44.10 -35.09
N GLY A 74 17.66 -43.96 -36.41
CA GLY A 74 18.25 -44.88 -37.39
C GLY A 74 19.77 -44.81 -37.46
N THR A 75 20.35 -43.62 -37.40
CA THR A 75 21.82 -43.42 -37.37
C THR A 75 22.47 -44.21 -36.23
N ARG A 76 21.81 -44.29 -35.07
CA ARG A 76 22.32 -45.01 -33.89
C ARG A 76 21.99 -46.49 -33.91
N SER A 77 20.76 -46.84 -34.30
CA SER A 77 20.28 -48.22 -34.25
C SER A 77 20.86 -49.08 -35.36
N MET A 78 21.10 -48.53 -36.55
CA MET A 78 21.58 -49.30 -37.70
C MET A 78 23.09 -49.57 -37.65
N GLY A 79 23.89 -48.72 -36.98
CA GLY A 79 25.35 -48.87 -36.98
C GLY A 79 25.94 -48.82 -38.41
N SER A 80 27.03 -49.54 -38.66
CA SER A 80 27.75 -49.48 -39.93
C SER A 80 27.13 -50.30 -41.07
N LYS A 81 26.22 -51.25 -40.77
CA LYS A 81 25.65 -52.12 -41.80
C LYS A 81 24.52 -51.44 -42.56
N PRO A 82 24.51 -51.47 -43.90
CA PRO A 82 23.40 -50.98 -44.69
C PRO A 82 22.11 -51.73 -44.35
N GLY A 83 21.01 -51.02 -44.20
CA GLY A 83 19.77 -51.68 -43.83
C GLY A 83 18.54 -50.79 -43.84
N LEU A 84 17.40 -51.41 -43.58
CA LEU A 84 16.11 -50.74 -43.45
C LEU A 84 15.72 -50.64 -41.99
N LEU A 85 15.50 -49.41 -41.51
CA LEU A 85 14.75 -49.14 -40.31
C LEU A 85 13.26 -49.09 -40.67
N VAL A 86 12.46 -49.84 -39.94
CA VAL A 86 11.01 -49.89 -40.03
C VAL A 86 10.46 -49.32 -38.76
N VAL A 87 9.58 -48.33 -38.84
CA VAL A 87 8.90 -47.78 -37.67
C VAL A 87 7.41 -47.79 -37.92
N PHE A 88 6.67 -48.43 -37.03
CA PHE A 88 5.21 -48.36 -37.00
C PHE A 88 4.77 -47.14 -36.19
N ASP A 89 3.91 -46.33 -36.79
CA ASP A 89 3.32 -45.13 -36.21
C ASP A 89 1.81 -45.15 -36.46
N GLN A 90 1.08 -45.84 -35.59
CA GLN A 90 -0.37 -46.04 -35.73
C GLN A 90 -0.71 -46.65 -37.11
N GLU A 91 -1.42 -45.91 -37.96
CA GLU A 91 -1.79 -46.31 -39.32
C GLU A 91 -0.65 -46.09 -40.33
N LEU A 92 0.51 -45.59 -39.95
CA LEU A 92 1.62 -45.33 -40.86
C LEU A 92 2.78 -46.30 -40.60
N VAL A 93 3.42 -46.75 -41.67
CA VAL A 93 4.69 -47.48 -41.62
C VAL A 93 5.75 -46.68 -42.34
N HIS A 94 6.81 -46.34 -41.61
CA HIS A 94 7.96 -45.64 -42.14
C HIS A 94 9.07 -46.64 -42.46
N LEU A 95 9.48 -46.70 -43.72
CA LEU A 95 10.66 -47.43 -44.19
C LEU A 95 11.77 -46.43 -44.46
N VAL A 96 12.82 -46.48 -43.66
CA VAL A 96 13.97 -45.57 -43.74
C VAL A 96 15.23 -46.37 -44.03
N PHE A 97 15.86 -46.12 -45.17
CA PHE A 97 17.10 -46.78 -45.55
C PHE A 97 18.32 -46.02 -45.03
N PHE A 98 19.27 -46.77 -44.48
CA PHE A 98 20.58 -46.29 -44.08
C PHE A 98 21.68 -47.08 -44.76
N SER A 99 22.75 -46.39 -45.15
CA SER A 99 24.00 -47.00 -45.62
C SER A 99 25.12 -46.45 -44.77
N GLU A 100 25.87 -47.28 -44.05
CA GLU A 100 26.98 -46.83 -43.19
C GLU A 100 26.58 -45.71 -42.21
N SER A 101 25.48 -45.90 -41.49
CA SER A 101 24.88 -44.89 -40.59
C SER A 101 24.40 -43.59 -41.26
N MET A 102 24.49 -43.46 -42.59
CA MET A 102 24.00 -42.29 -43.32
C MET A 102 22.60 -42.53 -43.84
N TYR A 103 21.71 -41.56 -43.62
CA TYR A 103 20.36 -41.56 -44.20
C TYR A 103 20.42 -41.59 -45.74
N GLY A 104 19.65 -42.50 -46.34
CA GLY A 104 19.47 -42.60 -47.78
C GLY A 104 18.11 -42.10 -48.23
N PHE A 105 17.04 -42.85 -47.92
CA PHE A 105 15.69 -42.49 -48.32
C PHE A 105 14.64 -42.85 -47.25
N HIS A 106 13.47 -42.24 -47.37
CA HIS A 106 12.30 -42.49 -46.55
C HIS A 106 11.09 -42.76 -47.43
N ARG A 107 10.34 -43.81 -47.13
CA ARG A 107 9.04 -44.12 -47.75
C ARG A 107 8.03 -44.32 -46.63
N VAL A 108 6.81 -43.84 -46.84
CA VAL A 108 5.71 -43.93 -45.87
C VAL A 108 4.54 -44.61 -46.53
N PHE A 109 3.92 -45.54 -45.79
CA PHE A 109 2.78 -46.34 -46.26
C PHE A 109 1.67 -46.30 -45.23
N LYS A 110 0.42 -46.34 -45.69
CA LYS A 110 -0.76 -46.39 -44.82
C LYS A 110 -1.19 -47.85 -44.60
N ALA A 111 -1.50 -48.21 -43.36
CA ALA A 111 -1.81 -49.55 -42.88
C ALA A 111 -3.33 -49.81 -42.80
N ASP A 112 -4.07 -49.48 -43.85
CA ASP A 112 -5.53 -49.30 -43.79
C ASP A 112 -6.34 -50.30 -44.63
N GLN A 113 -5.76 -51.45 -45.01
CA GLN A 113 -6.42 -52.40 -45.93
C GLN A 113 -6.39 -53.87 -45.45
N GLU A 114 -7.42 -54.63 -45.83
CA GLU A 114 -7.53 -56.09 -45.58
C GLU A 114 -6.34 -56.89 -46.16
N SER A 115 -5.60 -56.32 -47.13
CA SER A 115 -4.38 -56.82 -47.78
C SER A 115 -3.06 -56.30 -47.19
N PHE A 116 -3.09 -55.55 -46.09
CA PHE A 116 -1.95 -54.78 -45.58
C PHE A 116 -0.67 -55.61 -45.38
N LYS A 117 -0.78 -56.86 -44.92
CA LYS A 117 0.39 -57.72 -44.68
C LYS A 117 1.14 -58.06 -45.98
N GLU A 118 0.42 -58.38 -47.05
CA GLU A 118 1.02 -58.72 -48.35
C GLU A 118 1.62 -57.48 -49.02
N GLU A 119 0.92 -56.34 -48.95
CA GLU A 119 1.42 -55.07 -49.46
C GLU A 119 2.66 -54.59 -48.72
N LEU A 120 2.69 -54.76 -47.40
CA LEU A 120 3.85 -54.43 -46.58
C LEU A 120 5.07 -55.24 -47.03
N LEU A 121 4.93 -56.56 -47.21
CA LEU A 121 6.01 -57.42 -47.71
C LEU A 121 6.50 -57.00 -49.11
N GLN A 122 5.58 -56.63 -50.01
CA GLN A 122 5.95 -56.11 -51.33
C GLN A 122 6.70 -54.77 -51.24
N GLU A 123 6.30 -53.89 -50.33
CA GLU A 123 6.96 -52.60 -50.14
C GLU A 123 8.36 -52.74 -49.52
N PHE A 124 8.58 -53.74 -48.68
CA PHE A 124 9.91 -54.14 -48.24
C PHE A 124 10.80 -54.52 -49.42
N GLN A 125 10.33 -55.40 -50.29
CA GLN A 125 11.06 -55.83 -51.49
C GLN A 125 11.34 -54.66 -52.43
N ARG A 126 10.34 -53.81 -52.71
CA ARG A 126 10.49 -52.61 -53.55
C ARG A 126 11.54 -51.66 -52.97
N SER A 127 11.51 -51.43 -51.66
CA SER A 127 12.45 -50.54 -50.99
C SER A 127 13.88 -51.10 -51.01
N ALA A 128 14.06 -52.41 -50.79
CA ALA A 128 15.36 -53.05 -50.91
C ALA A 128 15.90 -53.04 -52.35
N TYR A 129 15.03 -53.27 -53.34
CA TYR A 129 15.40 -53.17 -54.76
C TYR A 129 15.82 -51.75 -55.13
N TYR A 130 15.06 -50.75 -54.66
CA TYR A 130 15.41 -49.33 -54.85
C TYR A 130 16.76 -48.99 -54.23
N ALA A 131 17.05 -49.47 -53.01
CA ALA A 131 18.35 -49.32 -52.36
C ALA A 131 19.48 -49.85 -53.25
N LYS A 132 19.33 -51.09 -53.74
CA LYS A 132 20.30 -51.74 -54.64
C LYS A 132 20.48 -50.98 -55.95
N GLN A 133 19.41 -50.45 -56.54
CA GLN A 133 19.47 -49.73 -57.81
C GLN A 133 20.11 -48.34 -57.68
N ARG A 134 19.68 -47.56 -56.67
CA ARG A 134 20.05 -46.15 -56.48
C ARG A 134 21.38 -45.94 -55.74
N TYR A 135 21.67 -46.77 -54.75
CA TYR A 135 22.85 -46.65 -53.88
C TYR A 135 23.92 -47.70 -54.17
N LYS A 136 23.62 -48.70 -55.02
CA LYS A 136 24.51 -49.84 -55.32
C LYS A 136 24.87 -50.68 -54.09
N THR A 137 24.08 -50.56 -53.02
CA THR A 137 24.28 -51.25 -51.75
C THR A 137 23.14 -52.23 -51.51
N ALA A 138 23.45 -53.46 -51.08
CA ALA A 138 22.44 -54.42 -50.66
C ALA A 138 21.96 -54.11 -49.23
N VAL A 139 20.69 -54.41 -48.92
CA VAL A 139 20.18 -54.37 -47.55
C VAL A 139 20.74 -55.57 -46.81
N GLU A 140 21.45 -55.34 -45.70
CA GLU A 140 22.09 -56.41 -44.90
C GLU A 140 21.39 -56.66 -43.56
N GLN A 141 20.48 -55.77 -43.15
CA GLN A 141 19.66 -55.93 -41.95
C GLN A 141 18.35 -55.16 -42.08
N ILE A 142 17.34 -55.63 -41.35
CA ILE A 142 16.08 -54.93 -41.14
C ILE A 142 15.90 -54.78 -39.63
N ARG A 143 15.74 -53.55 -39.14
CA ARG A 143 15.40 -53.27 -37.75
C ARG A 143 14.00 -52.72 -37.65
N VAL A 144 13.21 -53.24 -36.72
CA VAL A 144 11.80 -52.88 -36.61
C VAL A 144 11.51 -52.28 -35.24
N ALA A 145 11.19 -50.99 -35.20
CA ALA A 145 10.83 -50.28 -33.98
C ALA A 145 9.31 -50.10 -33.88
N LEU A 146 8.82 -50.04 -32.64
CA LEU A 146 7.40 -49.88 -32.30
C LEU A 146 6.49 -50.95 -32.96
N ALA A 147 7.05 -52.14 -33.22
CA ALA A 147 6.36 -53.20 -33.94
C ALA A 147 5.09 -53.64 -33.17
N PRO A 148 3.93 -53.75 -33.85
CA PRO A 148 2.74 -54.32 -33.23
C PRO A 148 2.92 -55.84 -33.00
N PRO A 149 2.21 -56.43 -32.03
CA PRO A 149 2.38 -57.84 -31.67
C PRO A 149 2.24 -58.81 -32.84
N TRP A 150 1.27 -58.56 -33.74
CA TRP A 150 1.04 -59.39 -34.92
C TRP A 150 2.24 -59.40 -35.88
N PHE A 151 3.00 -58.30 -35.98
CA PHE A 151 4.15 -58.24 -36.87
C PHE A 151 5.25 -59.18 -36.38
N VAL A 152 5.54 -59.12 -35.07
CA VAL A 152 6.58 -59.94 -34.43
C VAL A 152 6.22 -61.43 -34.49
N GLN A 153 4.95 -61.77 -34.27
CA GLN A 153 4.50 -63.15 -34.21
C GLN A 153 4.38 -63.81 -35.59
N GLU A 154 3.91 -63.06 -36.61
CA GLU A 154 3.46 -63.67 -37.87
C GLU A 154 4.27 -63.19 -39.09
N THR A 155 4.77 -61.96 -39.08
CA THR A 155 5.31 -61.32 -40.30
C THR A 155 6.84 -61.24 -40.31
N ALA A 156 7.48 -61.12 -39.15
CA ALA A 156 8.93 -60.94 -39.05
C ALA A 156 9.72 -62.12 -39.63
N SER A 157 9.32 -63.36 -39.33
CA SER A 157 9.94 -64.58 -39.85
C SER A 157 9.71 -64.77 -41.35
N VAL A 158 8.51 -64.43 -41.83
CA VAL A 158 8.19 -64.43 -43.26
C VAL A 158 9.07 -63.43 -44.00
N LEU A 159 9.18 -62.20 -43.48
CA LEU A 159 10.04 -61.17 -44.05
C LEU A 159 11.51 -61.57 -44.08
N GLU A 160 12.03 -62.14 -43.00
CA GLU A 160 13.41 -62.62 -42.91
C GLU A 160 13.68 -63.71 -43.95
N SER A 161 12.77 -64.68 -44.10
CA SER A 161 12.90 -65.74 -45.12
C SER A 161 12.80 -65.22 -46.55
N LEU A 162 11.90 -64.25 -46.80
CA LEU A 162 11.65 -63.66 -48.12
C LEU A 162 12.82 -62.80 -48.57
N MET A 163 13.37 -62.00 -47.66
CA MET A 163 14.46 -61.07 -47.94
C MET A 163 15.85 -61.71 -47.81
N GLN A 164 15.94 -62.86 -47.12
CA GLN A 164 17.21 -63.51 -46.74
C GLN A 164 18.13 -62.57 -45.95
N VAL A 165 17.53 -61.73 -45.11
CA VAL A 165 18.20 -60.67 -44.35
C VAL A 165 17.65 -60.68 -42.93
N PRO A 166 18.51 -60.58 -41.89
CA PRO A 166 18.06 -60.62 -40.50
C PRO A 166 17.04 -59.51 -40.22
N CYS A 167 15.87 -59.91 -39.72
CA CYS A 167 14.81 -59.02 -39.27
C CYS A 167 14.82 -58.99 -37.74
N VAL A 168 15.22 -57.86 -37.16
CA VAL A 168 15.41 -57.71 -35.72
C VAL A 168 14.37 -56.72 -35.17
N PRO A 169 13.28 -57.20 -34.55
CA PRO A 169 12.37 -56.35 -33.80
C PRO A 169 13.06 -55.78 -32.56
N VAL A 170 12.92 -54.48 -32.36
CA VAL A 170 13.39 -53.79 -31.15
C VAL A 170 12.26 -53.84 -30.12
N PRO A 171 12.52 -54.29 -28.87
CA PRO A 171 11.50 -54.36 -27.84
C PRO A 171 10.80 -53.00 -27.64
N PRO A 172 9.46 -52.94 -27.70
CA PRO A 172 8.74 -51.69 -27.55
C PRO A 172 8.91 -51.11 -26.13
N PRO A 173 8.91 -49.78 -25.97
CA PRO A 173 8.90 -49.15 -24.65
C PRO A 173 7.55 -49.40 -23.96
N ARG A 174 7.53 -49.42 -22.62
CA ARG A 174 6.29 -49.54 -21.83
C ARG A 174 5.26 -48.46 -22.16
N SER A 175 5.74 -47.26 -22.51
CA SER A 175 4.89 -46.13 -22.90
C SER A 175 4.04 -46.41 -24.14
N LEU A 176 4.41 -47.38 -24.98
CA LEU A 176 3.63 -47.72 -26.18
C LEU A 176 2.27 -48.34 -25.81
N GLU A 177 2.20 -49.09 -24.72
CA GLU A 177 0.94 -49.67 -24.21
C GLU A 177 0.15 -48.65 -23.40
N GLU A 178 0.83 -47.83 -22.59
CA GLU A 178 0.20 -46.84 -21.72
C GLU A 178 -0.31 -45.60 -22.47
N TRP A 179 0.40 -45.19 -23.54
CA TRP A 179 0.17 -43.95 -24.30
C TRP A 179 0.41 -44.17 -25.81
N PRO A 180 -0.41 -44.99 -26.49
CA PRO A 180 -0.25 -45.26 -27.93
C PRO A 180 -0.40 -44.01 -28.81
N GLU A 181 -1.15 -43.00 -28.36
CA GLU A 181 -1.35 -41.73 -29.05
C GLU A 181 -0.08 -40.91 -29.23
N LEU A 182 0.99 -41.21 -28.48
CA LEU A 182 2.29 -40.55 -28.65
C LEU A 182 2.96 -40.90 -30.00
N GLY A 183 2.54 -41.98 -30.66
CA GLY A 183 3.03 -42.34 -32.00
C GLY A 183 4.55 -42.44 -32.06
N LEU A 184 5.18 -41.78 -33.04
CA LEU A 184 6.64 -41.68 -33.19
C LEU A 184 7.37 -41.16 -31.95
N LEU A 185 6.73 -40.35 -31.09
CA LEU A 185 7.38 -39.86 -29.86
C LEU A 185 7.73 -41.00 -28.89
N ASN A 186 7.10 -42.18 -29.03
CA ASN A 186 7.52 -43.37 -28.29
C ASN A 186 8.96 -43.80 -28.58
N LEU A 187 9.56 -43.41 -29.71
CA LEU A 187 11.00 -43.61 -29.94
C LEU A 187 11.87 -42.87 -28.91
N LEU A 188 11.43 -41.70 -28.43
CA LEU A 188 12.13 -40.95 -27.37
C LEU A 188 12.05 -41.67 -26.02
N ALA A 189 10.97 -42.41 -25.76
CA ALA A 189 10.86 -43.25 -24.57
C ALA A 189 11.76 -44.49 -24.67
N GLN A 190 12.02 -44.97 -25.89
CA GLN A 190 12.92 -46.10 -26.15
C GLN A 190 14.40 -45.71 -26.01
N ASP A 191 14.80 -44.52 -26.48
CA ASP A 191 16.13 -43.95 -26.26
C ASP A 191 16.03 -42.44 -25.94
N SER A 192 16.10 -42.11 -24.65
CA SER A 192 16.03 -40.72 -24.17
C SER A 192 17.20 -39.86 -24.63
N SER A 193 18.31 -40.48 -25.02
CA SER A 193 19.49 -39.75 -25.50
C SER A 193 19.31 -39.17 -26.92
N LEU A 194 18.20 -39.50 -27.61
CA LEU A 194 17.77 -38.86 -28.86
C LEU A 194 17.33 -37.42 -28.67
N ALA A 195 16.85 -37.06 -27.47
CA ALA A 195 16.37 -35.70 -27.21
C ALA A 195 17.49 -34.66 -27.35
N LYS A 196 18.73 -34.99 -26.94
CA LYS A 196 19.86 -34.06 -26.97
C LYS A 196 20.22 -33.55 -28.39
N PRO A 197 20.43 -34.42 -29.40
CA PRO A 197 20.70 -33.95 -30.76
C PRO A 197 19.50 -33.21 -31.35
N LEU A 198 18.26 -33.64 -31.11
CA LEU A 198 17.05 -32.94 -31.57
C LEU A 198 16.93 -31.53 -30.97
N LEU A 199 17.21 -31.37 -29.68
CA LEU A 199 17.27 -30.07 -29.02
C LEU A 199 18.44 -29.19 -29.51
N SER A 200 19.51 -29.79 -30.05
CA SER A 200 20.62 -29.06 -30.65
C SER A 200 20.34 -28.54 -32.05
N MET A 201 19.27 -29.02 -32.69
CA MET A 201 18.77 -28.48 -33.95
C MET A 201 18.11 -27.12 -33.77
N ILE A 202 17.78 -26.75 -32.51
CA ILE A 202 17.24 -25.44 -32.18
C ILE A 202 18.25 -24.35 -32.55
N PRO A 203 17.94 -23.46 -33.51
CA PRO A 203 18.85 -22.42 -33.94
C PRO A 203 19.33 -21.58 -32.76
N PRO A 204 20.61 -21.19 -32.71
CA PRO A 204 21.14 -20.37 -31.62
C PRO A 204 20.38 -19.05 -31.45
N GLU A 205 19.77 -18.54 -32.52
CA GLU A 205 18.90 -17.36 -32.52
C GLU A 205 17.64 -17.58 -31.66
N VAL A 206 17.03 -18.76 -31.73
CA VAL A 206 15.85 -19.13 -30.92
C VAL A 206 16.25 -19.27 -29.45
N ARG A 207 17.40 -19.90 -29.17
CA ARG A 207 17.97 -19.98 -27.82
C ARG A 207 18.27 -18.60 -27.23
N ARG A 208 18.86 -17.70 -28.04
CA ARG A 208 19.15 -16.31 -27.66
C ARG A 208 17.88 -15.52 -27.40
N ARG A 209 16.86 -15.66 -28.25
CA ARG A 209 15.54 -15.03 -28.06
C ARG A 209 14.86 -15.50 -26.77
N ARG A 210 14.95 -16.80 -26.45
CA ARG A 210 14.43 -17.37 -25.20
C ARG A 210 15.18 -16.82 -23.98
N HIS A 211 16.50 -16.70 -24.07
CA HIS A 211 17.32 -16.12 -23.01
C HIS A 211 16.99 -14.62 -22.79
N LEU A 212 16.87 -13.85 -23.87
CA LEU A 212 16.49 -12.43 -23.82
C LEU A 212 15.09 -12.23 -23.22
N ARG A 213 14.11 -13.07 -23.57
CA ARG A 213 12.78 -13.01 -22.95
C ARG A 213 12.80 -13.30 -21.45
N ARG A 214 13.60 -14.27 -21.00
CA ARG A 214 13.78 -14.53 -19.56
C ARG A 214 14.40 -13.33 -18.85
N ILE A 215 15.43 -12.73 -19.45
CA ILE A 215 16.06 -11.53 -18.92
C ILE A 215 15.06 -10.37 -18.86
N ALA A 216 14.27 -10.16 -19.91
CA ALA A 216 13.23 -9.13 -19.94
C ALA A 216 12.16 -9.35 -18.86
N ALA A 217 11.70 -10.60 -18.67
CA ALA A 217 10.73 -10.93 -17.61
C ALA A 217 11.30 -10.69 -16.20
N LEU A 218 12.58 -11.04 -15.97
CA LEU A 218 13.28 -10.74 -14.74
C LEU A 218 13.41 -9.22 -14.51
N SER A 219 13.76 -8.46 -15.54
CA SER A 219 13.82 -6.99 -15.48
C SER A 219 12.48 -6.39 -15.07
N LEU A 220 11.40 -6.82 -15.71
CA LEU A 220 10.05 -6.35 -15.41
C LEU A 220 9.64 -6.67 -13.96
N SER A 221 10.02 -7.85 -13.46
CA SER A 221 9.74 -8.26 -12.08
C SER A 221 10.46 -7.37 -11.06
N VAL A 222 11.71 -7.00 -11.35
CA VAL A 222 12.51 -6.08 -10.51
C VAL A 222 11.92 -4.66 -10.55
N GLU A 223 11.48 -4.19 -11.72
CA GLU A 223 10.82 -2.88 -11.85
C GLU A 223 9.52 -2.82 -11.06
N ILE A 224 8.68 -3.86 -11.12
CA ILE A 224 7.44 -3.94 -10.33
C ILE A 224 7.75 -3.93 -8.83
N LEU A 225 8.79 -4.65 -8.40
CA LEU A 225 9.22 -4.65 -7.00
C LEU A 225 9.67 -3.25 -6.55
N LEU A 226 10.46 -2.55 -7.37
CA LEU A 226 10.92 -1.18 -7.08
C LEU A 226 9.74 -0.20 -6.97
N ILE A 227 8.76 -0.30 -7.88
CA ILE A 227 7.53 0.51 -7.81
C ILE A 227 6.76 0.22 -6.51
N GLY A 228 6.65 -1.06 -6.12
CA GLY A 228 6.04 -1.46 -4.86
C GLY A 228 6.76 -0.88 -3.64
N LEU A 229 8.09 -0.96 -3.61
CA LEU A 229 8.92 -0.37 -2.54
C LEU A 229 8.79 1.15 -2.49
N MET A 230 8.74 1.83 -3.63
CA MET A 230 8.54 3.27 -3.71
C MET A 230 7.15 3.66 -3.18
N GLY A 231 6.11 2.88 -3.51
CA GLY A 231 4.77 3.06 -2.95
C GLY A 231 4.75 2.95 -1.42
N VAL A 232 5.42 1.93 -0.86
CA VAL A 232 5.57 1.76 0.59
C VAL A 232 6.35 2.90 1.23
N ALA A 233 7.42 3.38 0.60
CA ALA A 233 8.18 4.51 1.12
C ALA A 233 7.34 5.79 1.16
N ILE A 234 6.54 6.05 0.12
CA ILE A 234 5.63 7.20 0.05
C ILE A 234 4.59 7.13 1.17
N THR A 235 3.99 5.96 1.42
CA THR A 235 2.99 5.84 2.49
C THR A 235 3.60 6.08 3.87
N ILE A 236 4.81 5.57 4.13
CA ILE A 236 5.55 5.85 5.38
C ILE A 236 5.87 7.35 5.53
N LEU A 237 6.32 8.01 4.46
CA LEU A 237 6.59 9.45 4.48
C LEU A 237 5.32 10.28 4.70
N GLN A 238 4.19 9.86 4.12
CA GLN A 238 2.90 10.52 4.33
C GLN A 238 2.42 10.39 5.77
N THR A 239 2.50 9.21 6.38
CA THR A 239 2.09 9.01 7.78
C THR A 239 3.00 9.77 8.75
N ALA A 240 4.31 9.77 8.52
CA ALA A 240 5.26 10.57 9.30
C ALA A 240 4.91 12.07 9.24
N ASN A 241 4.70 12.61 8.03
CA ASN A 241 4.31 14.02 7.86
C ASN A 241 2.96 14.37 8.52
N GLN A 242 1.99 13.45 8.52
CA GLN A 242 0.73 13.67 9.23
C GLN A 242 0.94 13.73 10.74
N THR A 243 1.78 12.84 11.28
CA THR A 243 2.07 12.78 12.71
C THR A 243 2.81 14.05 13.16
N ASP A 244 3.82 14.49 12.40
CA ASP A 244 4.54 15.73 12.67
C ASP A 244 3.61 16.95 12.63
N ARG A 245 2.66 16.98 11.69
CA ARG A 245 1.68 18.05 11.58
C ARG A 245 0.74 18.10 12.78
N GLU A 246 0.31 16.95 13.29
CA GLU A 246 -0.51 16.87 14.51
C GLU A 246 0.26 17.36 15.74
N ILE A 247 1.53 16.97 15.87
CA ILE A 247 2.42 17.42 16.95
C ILE A 247 2.58 18.95 16.91
N LEU A 248 2.86 19.52 15.73
CA LEU A 248 2.99 20.97 15.55
C LEU A 248 1.72 21.73 15.89
N LEU A 249 0.54 21.21 15.52
CA LEU A 249 -0.75 21.79 15.92
C LEU A 249 -0.96 21.73 17.43
N GLY A 250 -0.51 20.67 18.09
CA GLY A 250 -0.50 20.56 19.56
C GLY A 250 0.35 21.65 20.21
N TYR A 251 1.58 21.86 19.73
CA TYR A 251 2.46 22.93 20.22
C TYR A 251 1.87 24.33 19.98
N ALA A 252 1.27 24.58 18.81
CA ALA A 252 0.64 25.86 18.51
C ALA A 252 -0.51 26.18 19.49
N ARG A 253 -1.36 25.19 19.81
CA ARG A 253 -2.42 25.36 20.83
C ARG A 253 -1.84 25.65 22.22
N SER A 254 -0.79 24.93 22.61
CA SER A 254 -0.12 25.15 23.90
C SER A 254 0.45 26.58 24.02
N LEU A 255 1.11 27.07 22.95
CA LEU A 255 1.63 28.44 22.90
C LEU A 255 0.52 29.49 23.01
N GLN A 256 -0.62 29.27 22.35
CA GLN A 256 -1.75 30.18 22.41
C GLN A 256 -2.35 30.26 23.83
N VAL A 257 -2.47 29.12 24.53
CA VAL A 257 -2.89 29.08 25.93
C VAL A 257 -1.89 29.82 26.82
N MET A 258 -0.59 29.63 26.60
CA MET A 258 0.46 30.33 27.33
C MET A 258 0.41 31.85 27.13
N GLN A 259 0.20 32.32 25.89
CA GLN A 259 0.03 33.74 25.59
C GLN A 259 -1.18 34.35 26.29
N ASN A 260 -2.32 33.65 26.29
CA ASN A 260 -3.52 34.11 27.00
C ASN A 260 -3.27 34.23 28.52
N ASN A 261 -2.59 33.25 29.12
CA ASN A 261 -2.24 33.27 30.54
C ASN A 261 -1.24 34.38 30.90
N LEU A 262 -0.32 34.73 29.99
CA LEU A 262 0.55 35.88 30.18
C LEU A 262 -0.22 37.20 30.08
N GLY A 263 -1.25 37.26 29.22
CA GLY A 263 -2.16 38.40 29.11
C GLY A 263 -2.94 38.65 30.39
N THR A 264 -3.54 37.62 30.98
CA THR A 264 -4.28 37.72 32.25
C THR A 264 -3.39 38.16 33.40
N ARG A 265 -2.20 37.54 33.55
CA ARG A 265 -1.25 37.95 34.60
C ARG A 265 -0.78 39.40 34.49
N LYS A 266 -0.67 39.94 33.28
CA LYS A 266 -0.39 41.38 33.08
C LYS A 266 -1.54 42.25 33.54
N GLY A 267 -2.79 41.83 33.31
CA GLY A 267 -3.98 42.51 33.82
C GLY A 267 -4.01 42.54 35.35
N ASP A 268 -3.76 41.39 35.98
CA ASP A 268 -3.74 41.26 37.44
C ASP A 268 -2.68 42.18 38.09
N LEU A 269 -1.50 42.32 37.47
CA LEU A 269 -0.45 43.22 37.93
C LEU A 269 -0.88 44.69 37.90
N GLN A 270 -1.56 45.13 36.83
CA GLN A 270 -2.05 46.51 36.71
C GLN A 270 -3.14 46.83 37.75
N GLU A 271 -3.99 45.85 38.07
CA GLU A 271 -5.03 46.02 39.07
C GLU A 271 -4.45 46.11 40.49
N MET A 272 -3.41 45.33 40.78
CA MET A 272 -2.64 45.43 42.03
C MET A 272 -1.95 46.78 42.20
N GLU A 273 -1.41 47.36 41.12
CA GLU A 273 -0.83 48.70 41.15
C GLU A 273 -1.87 49.78 41.49
N ARG A 274 -3.06 49.72 40.87
CA ARG A 274 -4.18 50.65 41.17
C ARG A 274 -4.64 50.55 42.63
N LEU A 275 -4.79 49.33 43.15
CA LEU A 275 -5.18 49.11 44.54
C LEU A 275 -4.12 49.65 45.52
N ARG A 276 -2.84 49.50 45.18
CA ARG A 276 -1.73 50.04 45.98
C ARG A 276 -1.78 51.57 46.07
N GLU A 277 -2.07 52.25 44.96
CA GLU A 277 -2.22 53.72 44.93
C GLU A 277 -3.41 54.20 45.78
N ALA A 278 -4.54 53.49 45.70
CA ALA A 278 -5.73 53.79 46.49
C ALA A 278 -5.45 53.65 48.00
N VAL A 279 -4.77 52.59 48.42
CA VAL A 279 -4.40 52.35 49.82
C VAL A 279 -3.44 53.42 50.35
N LEU A 280 -2.45 53.82 49.56
CA LEU A 280 -1.51 54.90 49.95
C LEU A 280 -2.23 56.23 50.15
N THR A 281 -3.23 56.52 49.31
CA THR A 281 -4.03 57.74 49.40
C THR A 281 -4.90 57.74 50.67
N ALA A 282 -5.55 56.62 50.97
CA ALA A 282 -6.34 56.47 52.19
C ALA A 282 -5.48 56.63 53.47
N LYS A 283 -4.29 56.03 53.49
CA LYS A 283 -3.35 56.14 54.62
C LYS A 283 -2.89 57.59 54.84
N LYS A 284 -2.66 58.35 53.77
CA LYS A 284 -2.26 59.76 53.84
C LYS A 284 -3.35 60.64 54.44
N ILE A 285 -4.61 60.41 54.07
CA ILE A 285 -5.76 61.14 54.61
C ILE A 285 -5.91 60.88 56.12
N LEU A 286 -5.86 59.61 56.55
CA LEU A 286 -5.97 59.22 57.95
C LEU A 286 -4.85 59.81 58.82
N SER A 287 -3.62 59.87 58.31
CA SER A 287 -2.49 60.46 59.03
C SER A 287 -2.60 61.98 59.26
N SER A 288 -3.44 62.67 58.49
CA SER A 288 -3.59 64.13 58.56
C SER A 288 -4.66 64.60 59.56
N ARG A 289 -5.42 63.69 60.19
CA ARG A 289 -6.51 64.02 61.11
C ARG A 289 -6.59 63.02 62.29
N PRO A 290 -5.73 63.15 63.32
CA PRO A 290 -5.60 62.15 64.39
C PRO A 290 -6.81 62.04 65.32
N GLU A 291 -7.56 63.12 65.55
CA GLU A 291 -8.76 63.12 66.41
C GLU A 291 -9.96 62.39 65.76
N LEU A 292 -9.98 62.32 64.43
CA LEU A 292 -10.95 61.55 63.66
C LEU A 292 -10.74 60.04 63.81
N HIS A 293 -9.49 59.62 63.99
CA HIS A 293 -9.14 58.20 64.17
C HIS A 293 -9.68 57.66 65.51
N LEU A 294 -9.49 58.42 66.59
CA LEU A 294 -9.94 58.06 67.95
C LEU A 294 -11.47 58.01 68.06
N ARG A 295 -12.21 58.99 67.49
CA ARG A 295 -13.68 58.99 67.56
C ARG A 295 -14.35 57.99 66.60
N LEU A 296 -13.72 57.62 65.48
CA LEU A 296 -14.22 56.55 64.60
C LEU A 296 -13.98 55.15 65.19
N GLU A 297 -12.87 54.94 65.91
CA GLU A 297 -12.62 53.70 66.65
C GLU A 297 -13.64 53.51 67.78
N GLU A 298 -13.84 54.51 68.64
CA GLU A 298 -14.84 54.47 69.73
C GLU A 298 -16.26 54.24 69.19
N PHE A 299 -16.58 54.83 68.04
CA PHE A 299 -17.88 54.67 67.39
C PHE A 299 -18.12 53.24 66.88
N SER A 300 -17.08 52.55 66.41
CA SER A 300 -17.21 51.15 65.95
C SER A 300 -17.56 50.17 67.09
N TYR A 301 -17.24 50.50 68.33
CA TYR A 301 -17.60 49.72 69.52
C TYR A 301 -19.01 50.00 70.05
N LEU A 302 -19.64 51.12 69.65
CA LEU A 302 -20.98 51.54 70.11
C LEU A 302 -22.13 51.04 69.22
N VAL A 303 -21.83 50.32 68.12
CA VAL A 303 -22.85 49.75 67.23
C VAL A 303 -23.15 48.31 67.66
N PRO A 304 -24.35 48.01 68.20
CA PRO A 304 -24.71 46.65 68.61
C PRO A 304 -24.93 45.74 67.39
N GLU A 305 -24.73 44.42 67.57
CA GLU A 305 -24.84 43.40 66.50
C GLU A 305 -26.18 43.40 65.72
N GLY A 306 -27.23 44.02 66.27
CA GLY A 306 -28.55 44.16 65.63
C GLY A 306 -28.71 45.39 64.71
N ILE A 307 -27.71 46.27 64.61
CA ILE A 307 -27.75 47.52 63.83
C ILE A 307 -26.62 47.51 62.79
N ARG A 308 -26.98 47.71 61.52
CA ARG A 308 -26.02 47.87 60.44
C ARG A 308 -26.10 49.27 59.87
N LEU A 309 -24.97 49.96 59.90
CA LEU A 309 -24.84 51.26 59.25
C LEU A 309 -24.60 51.04 57.75
N GLU A 310 -25.43 51.68 56.92
CA GLU A 310 -25.30 51.65 55.47
C GLU A 310 -24.44 52.82 54.97
N SER A 311 -24.54 53.97 55.64
CA SER A 311 -23.69 55.11 55.33
C SER A 311 -23.42 55.98 56.56
N ILE A 312 -22.20 56.48 56.65
CA ILE A 312 -21.80 57.50 57.62
C ILE A 312 -21.26 58.67 56.81
N LYS A 313 -21.91 59.83 56.93
CA LYS A 313 -21.56 61.05 56.21
C LYS A 313 -21.28 62.15 57.21
N TRP A 314 -20.18 62.83 57.00
CA TRP A 314 -19.87 64.03 57.76
C TRP A 314 -20.24 65.25 56.91
N THR A 315 -21.09 66.10 57.44
CA THR A 315 -21.50 67.37 56.84
C THR A 315 -21.08 68.51 57.77
N GLU A 316 -19.99 69.21 57.42
CA GLU A 316 -19.71 70.52 58.02
C GLU A 316 -20.61 71.57 57.35
N PRO A 317 -21.02 72.65 58.05
CA PRO A 317 -21.49 73.82 57.33
C PRO A 317 -20.34 74.32 56.45
N LEU A 318 -20.55 74.34 55.13
CA LEU A 318 -19.61 74.93 54.17
C LEU A 318 -19.24 76.35 54.64
N GLU A 319 -17.96 76.58 54.97
CA GLU A 319 -17.43 77.94 54.94
C GLU A 319 -17.34 78.36 53.46
N GLU A 320 -18.23 79.27 53.05
CA GLU A 320 -17.93 80.08 51.87
C GLU A 320 -16.65 80.89 52.14
N PRO A 321 -15.73 80.99 51.16
CA PRO A 321 -14.49 81.73 51.35
C PRO A 321 -14.79 83.23 51.54
N ARG A 322 -14.58 83.73 52.76
CA ARG A 322 -14.68 85.16 53.10
C ARG A 322 -13.79 86.01 52.20
N ARG A 323 -14.40 86.84 51.35
CA ARG A 323 -13.76 88.06 50.84
C ARG A 323 -13.62 89.06 51.99
N GLN A 324 -12.40 89.55 52.17
CA GLN A 324 -12.06 90.59 53.13
C GLN A 324 -12.74 91.92 52.75
N THR A 325 -13.50 92.51 53.68
CA THR A 325 -13.61 93.98 53.77
C THR A 325 -13.85 94.38 55.22
N VAL A 326 -13.27 95.53 55.54
CA VAL A 326 -12.93 96.06 56.86
C VAL A 326 -14.13 96.63 57.60
N GLY A 327 -14.17 96.42 58.93
CA GLY A 327 -14.74 97.36 59.88
C GLY A 327 -16.10 96.99 60.50
N SER A 328 -16.05 96.41 61.70
CA SER A 328 -16.78 96.87 62.92
C SER A 328 -16.94 95.73 63.94
N SER A 329 -16.34 95.93 65.11
CA SER A 329 -16.66 95.52 66.48
C SER A 329 -17.19 94.11 66.86
N PRO A 330 -16.79 93.60 68.04
CA PRO A 330 -16.87 92.19 68.42
C PRO A 330 -18.22 91.83 69.06
N GLY A 331 -18.77 90.67 68.69
CA GLY A 331 -19.92 90.08 69.36
C GLY A 331 -20.26 88.69 68.80
N SER A 332 -20.13 87.67 69.65
CA SER A 332 -20.54 86.27 69.47
C SER A 332 -19.82 85.46 68.37
N VAL A 333 -18.77 84.73 68.76
CA VAL A 333 -18.34 83.53 68.03
C VAL A 333 -19.39 82.46 68.31
N GLY A 334 -20.31 82.26 67.36
CA GLY A 334 -21.20 81.10 67.38
C GLY A 334 -20.40 79.82 67.22
N GLU A 335 -20.60 78.85 68.11
CA GLU A 335 -20.10 77.49 68.01
C GLU A 335 -20.36 76.90 66.61
N LYS A 336 -19.30 76.56 65.86
CA LYS A 336 -19.45 75.80 64.62
C LYS A 336 -19.75 74.36 64.97
N LYS A 337 -21.00 73.92 64.81
CA LYS A 337 -21.42 72.53 64.99
C LYS A 337 -21.23 71.76 63.67
N GLY A 338 -20.37 70.75 63.65
CA GLY A 338 -20.32 69.78 62.55
C GLY A 338 -21.47 68.77 62.72
N LEU A 339 -22.05 68.27 61.62
CA LEU A 339 -23.15 67.30 61.68
C LEU A 339 -22.63 65.95 61.19
N LEU A 340 -22.76 64.91 62.01
CA LEU A 340 -22.55 63.53 61.60
C LEU A 340 -23.91 62.92 61.26
N GLN A 341 -24.17 62.67 59.98
CA GLN A 341 -25.37 62.01 59.49
C GLN A 341 -25.10 60.52 59.27
N MET A 342 -25.98 59.69 59.82
CA MET A 342 -25.86 58.24 59.78
C MET A 342 -27.14 57.61 59.28
N ASP A 343 -27.02 56.82 58.21
CA ASP A 343 -28.11 56.04 57.66
C ASP A 343 -27.86 54.57 57.99
N GLY A 344 -28.86 53.90 58.57
CA GLY A 344 -28.71 52.52 59.00
C GLY A 344 -30.01 51.72 58.98
N ILE A 345 -29.85 50.40 59.16
CA ILE A 345 -30.92 49.42 59.22
C ILE A 345 -30.79 48.61 60.52
N VAL A 346 -31.91 48.47 61.23
CA VAL A 346 -32.08 47.51 62.32
C VAL A 346 -32.47 46.15 61.74
N GLN A 347 -31.65 45.12 61.95
CA GLN A 347 -31.78 43.81 61.30
C GLN A 347 -32.85 42.89 61.92
N ALA A 348 -33.64 43.38 62.88
CA ALA A 348 -34.72 42.61 63.50
C ALA A 348 -35.92 42.43 62.54
N ARG A 349 -36.60 41.27 62.60
CA ARG A 349 -37.78 40.99 61.75
C ARG A 349 -39.07 41.60 62.30
N GLU A 350 -39.22 41.64 63.62
CA GLU A 350 -40.44 42.12 64.29
C GLU A 350 -40.41 43.64 64.53
N PRO A 351 -41.51 44.38 64.25
CA PRO A 351 -41.54 45.84 64.38
C PRO A 351 -41.28 46.34 65.81
N GLU A 352 -41.82 45.64 66.81
CA GLU A 352 -41.64 46.00 68.23
C GLU A 352 -40.19 45.84 68.68
N VAL A 353 -39.52 44.79 68.19
CA VAL A 353 -38.09 44.54 68.45
C VAL A 353 -37.23 45.60 67.75
N ARG A 354 -37.56 45.99 66.51
CA ARG A 354 -36.85 47.09 65.81
C ARG A 354 -36.89 48.39 66.62
N TYR A 355 -38.07 48.76 67.11
CA TYR A 355 -38.25 49.97 67.89
C TYR A 355 -37.49 49.90 69.22
N LYS A 356 -37.55 48.76 69.91
CA LYS A 356 -36.86 48.56 71.19
C LYS A 356 -35.34 48.60 71.02
N THR A 357 -34.78 47.88 70.05
CA THR A 357 -33.34 47.85 69.77
C THR A 357 -32.81 49.22 69.37
N PHE A 358 -33.53 49.93 68.50
CA PHE A 358 -33.16 51.29 68.12
C PHE A 358 -33.24 52.27 69.29
N SER A 359 -34.30 52.19 70.11
CA SER A 359 -34.47 53.09 71.26
C SER A 359 -33.41 52.87 72.33
N GLN A 360 -33.06 51.62 72.62
CA GLN A 360 -31.97 51.30 73.55
C GLN A 360 -30.62 51.81 73.05
N TRP A 361 -30.33 51.63 71.76
CA TRP A 361 -29.11 52.16 71.15
C TRP A 361 -29.08 53.70 71.14
N LEU A 362 -30.22 54.34 70.89
CA LEU A 362 -30.34 55.80 70.93
C LEU A 362 -30.08 56.36 72.34
N GLU A 363 -30.53 55.69 73.40
CA GLU A 363 -30.23 56.10 74.78
C GLU A 363 -28.73 55.95 75.10
N ILE A 364 -28.09 54.86 74.69
CA ILE A 364 -26.63 54.68 74.83
C ILE A 364 -25.87 55.79 74.09
N LEU A 365 -26.33 56.16 72.89
CA LEU A 365 -25.76 57.26 72.13
C LEU A 365 -25.97 58.63 72.80
N LYS A 366 -27.12 58.88 73.44
CA LYS A 366 -27.38 60.11 74.20
C LYS A 366 -26.49 60.22 75.44
N GLU A 367 -26.22 59.10 76.11
CA GLU A 367 -25.30 59.06 77.26
C GLU A 367 -23.85 59.28 76.82
N ALA A 368 -23.41 58.64 75.74
CA ALA A 368 -22.06 58.78 75.20
C ALA A 368 -21.81 60.15 74.56
N PHE A 369 -22.84 60.77 73.99
CA PHE A 369 -22.78 62.08 73.34
C PHE A 369 -23.92 62.98 73.88
N PRO A 370 -23.72 63.65 75.03
CA PRO A 370 -24.72 64.51 75.66
C PRO A 370 -24.84 65.86 74.92
N ALA A 371 -25.09 65.83 73.62
CA ALA A 371 -25.30 67.03 72.82
C ALA A 371 -26.78 67.42 72.84
N LYS A 372 -27.08 68.66 73.25
CA LYS A 372 -28.41 69.27 73.07
C LYS A 372 -28.71 69.40 71.57
N GLY A 373 -29.47 68.46 71.00
CA GLY A 373 -30.01 68.56 69.64
C GLY A 373 -29.83 67.35 68.72
N LEU A 374 -29.87 66.11 69.23
CA LEU A 374 -29.96 64.91 68.39
C LEU A 374 -31.24 64.95 67.53
N GLU A 375 -31.08 64.99 66.21
CA GLU A 375 -32.19 64.91 65.26
C GLU A 375 -32.31 63.48 64.74
N VAL A 376 -33.49 62.88 64.94
CA VAL A 376 -33.74 61.47 64.64
C VAL A 376 -34.93 61.35 63.70
N GLN A 377 -34.72 60.73 62.53
CA GLN A 377 -35.77 60.42 61.57
C GLN A 377 -36.03 58.91 61.53
N THR A 378 -37.21 58.51 62.02
CA THR A 378 -37.61 57.09 62.18
C THR A 378 -38.85 56.72 61.35
N GLY A 379 -39.22 57.54 60.35
CA GLY A 379 -40.42 57.33 59.55
C GLY A 379 -40.54 55.95 58.88
N GLU A 380 -39.42 55.29 58.57
CA GLU A 380 -39.39 53.93 58.00
C GLU A 380 -38.88 52.85 58.99
N LEU A 381 -38.67 53.17 60.27
CA LEU A 381 -38.05 52.27 61.25
C LEU A 381 -38.90 51.02 61.50
N LEU A 382 -40.21 51.16 61.65
CA LEU A 382 -41.10 50.02 61.91
C LEU A 382 -41.28 49.14 60.67
N GLN A 383 -41.41 49.75 59.48
CA GLN A 383 -41.73 49.03 58.24
C GLN A 383 -40.50 48.37 57.61
N ARG A 384 -39.37 49.09 57.53
CA ARG A 384 -38.16 48.66 56.81
C ARG A 384 -36.91 48.59 57.68
N GLY A 385 -37.02 48.91 58.98
CA GLY A 385 -35.87 48.95 59.88
C GLY A 385 -34.95 50.15 59.65
N LYS A 386 -35.30 51.06 58.74
CA LYS A 386 -34.44 52.17 58.32
C LYS A 386 -34.54 53.36 59.27
N PHE A 387 -33.40 53.94 59.60
CA PHE A 387 -33.31 55.18 60.36
C PHE A 387 -32.25 56.11 59.75
N SER A 388 -32.46 57.41 59.95
CA SER A 388 -31.43 58.43 59.77
C SER A 388 -31.26 59.17 61.09
N LEU A 389 -30.01 59.30 61.53
CA LEU A 389 -29.66 59.95 62.79
C LEU A 389 -28.60 61.01 62.52
N ALA A 390 -28.85 62.22 63.01
CA ALA A 390 -27.96 63.35 62.90
C ALA A 390 -27.46 63.76 64.29
N VAL A 391 -26.16 63.62 64.50
CA VAL A 391 -25.50 64.03 65.75
C VAL A 391 -24.77 65.35 65.50
N PRO A 392 -25.17 66.44 66.17
CA PRO A 392 -24.37 67.65 66.19
C PRO A 392 -23.13 67.41 67.06
N LEU A 393 -21.95 67.45 66.46
CA LEU A 393 -20.67 67.42 67.16
C LEU A 393 -20.32 68.85 67.56
N SER A 394 -20.40 69.16 68.85
CA SER A 394 -19.81 70.37 69.44
C SER A 394 -18.38 70.07 69.89
N TRP A 395 -17.42 70.83 69.36
CA TRP A 395 -16.06 70.87 69.88
C TRP A 395 -16.06 71.81 71.09
N GLU A 396 -16.29 71.27 72.28
CA GLU A 396 -15.75 71.92 73.48
C GLU A 396 -14.31 71.41 73.63
N THR A 397 -13.34 72.22 73.22
CA THR A 397 -12.01 72.15 73.82
C THR A 397 -12.13 72.54 75.28
N PRO A 398 -11.53 71.79 76.24
CA PRO A 398 -11.53 72.20 77.64
C PRO A 398 -10.94 73.60 77.87
#